data_AF-A0AA38FD63-F1
#
_entry.id   AF-A0AA38FD63-F1
#
_cell.length_a   1.000
_cell.length_b   1.000
_cell.length_c   1.000
_cell.angle_alpha   90.00
_cell.angle_beta   90.00
_cell.angle_gamma   90.00
#
_symmetry.space_group_name_H-M   'P 1'
#
loop_
_entity.id
_entity.type
_entity.pdbx_description
1 polymer ?
#
loop_
_entity_poly.entity_id
_entity_poly.type
_entity_poly.pdbx_seq_one_letter_code
_entity_poly.pdbx_strand_id
1 'polypeptide(L)'
;LLVQEERENGVLLIFSEPNQDDPLAEKKKAIFSERSINLVFHLRDKDLASPKLKEGMLLEKMIRAARVLQLNETEWYFMEDDDFGPFSPRNELEALYSIYCIAHDLLRSASGENVEILHALHTAMVDKIDCFSNGDAENIAGVISTGQAERRLLDWATAQGVKSKLNIAEFEGYGRGSIATADLNVGDIAVEIPKALIICEDTVLRSDMRRVLENIDGLASDTITLLWSMRERHYLESEFRPYFASLPKSFNTGLSFGVQALTALEGTLLLEEIIQAKEHLRAQYENLSSTLFARNPEIFPPEFYTWDQFLWACELWYSNSMKVSFPDNKLKTCLVPVAGLLNHSLYPHVMHYSRIDPKSDTLKLYVSRPCKSGQQCYLSYGPLTSSHLITFYGFLLRGDNPYDTIPIDLDLPQLLDPDNQSLDDTDQISHMVRGTWMSKSKQNKYGLPSRLLAALRTAFLDENDLRLQQQNLRHSIVRFLPSFLLFLLYIALNMVFV
;
A
#
# COMPACT_ATOMS: atom_id res chain seq x y z
N LEU A 1 -15.03 -12.41 -8.58
CA LEU A 1 -15.82 -11.68 -9.59
C LEU A 1 -16.49 -12.68 -10.51
N LEU A 2 -17.82 -12.62 -10.62
CA LEU A 2 -18.66 -13.47 -11.45
C LEU A 2 -19.28 -12.56 -12.50
N VAL A 3 -19.11 -12.89 -13.79
CA VAL A 3 -19.76 -12.19 -14.89
C VAL A 3 -20.56 -13.21 -15.69
N GLN A 4 -21.81 -12.88 -16.01
CA GLN A 4 -22.65 -13.66 -16.91
C GLN A 4 -22.86 -12.87 -18.19
N GLU A 5 -22.46 -13.46 -19.32
CA GLU A 5 -22.82 -12.95 -20.63
C GLU A 5 -24.32 -13.23 -20.85
N GLU A 6 -25.14 -12.19 -20.99
CA GLU A 6 -26.53 -12.37 -21.38
C GLU A 6 -26.61 -12.64 -22.88
N ARG A 7 -27.44 -13.62 -23.26
CA ARG A 7 -27.53 -14.11 -24.64
C ARG A 7 -28.24 -13.17 -25.61
N GLU A 8 -28.82 -12.04 -25.15
CA GLU A 8 -29.56 -11.11 -26.00
C GLU A 8 -29.31 -9.63 -25.60
N ASN A 9 -28.60 -8.90 -26.46
CA ASN A 9 -28.50 -7.42 -26.54
C ASN A 9 -27.91 -6.64 -25.35
N GLY A 10 -26.76 -7.05 -24.83
CA GLY A 10 -25.98 -6.24 -23.88
C GLY A 10 -24.97 -7.03 -23.06
N VAL A 11 -24.15 -6.31 -22.30
CA VAL A 11 -23.19 -6.89 -21.35
C VAL A 11 -23.64 -6.57 -19.93
N LEU A 12 -23.92 -7.60 -19.13
CA LEU A 12 -24.22 -7.47 -17.71
C LEU A 12 -22.93 -7.60 -16.89
N LEU A 13 -22.49 -6.50 -16.27
CA LEU A 13 -21.36 -6.48 -15.35
C LEU A 13 -21.85 -6.56 -13.91
N ILE A 14 -21.36 -7.55 -13.17
CA ILE A 14 -21.68 -7.74 -11.74
C ILE A 14 -20.38 -7.62 -10.95
N PHE A 15 -20.30 -6.58 -10.13
CA PHE A 15 -19.19 -6.42 -9.20
C PHE A 15 -19.44 -7.31 -7.98
N SER A 16 -18.41 -8.04 -7.55
CA SER A 16 -18.50 -8.89 -6.37
C SER A 16 -18.66 -8.02 -5.15
N GLU A 17 -19.60 -8.40 -4.28
CA GLU A 17 -19.70 -7.81 -2.94
C GLU A 17 -18.40 -8.04 -2.15
N PRO A 18 -18.09 -7.18 -1.18
CA PRO A 18 -16.97 -7.38 -0.25
C PRO A 18 -17.03 -8.76 0.39
N ASN A 19 -15.91 -9.50 0.35
CA ASN A 19 -15.81 -10.83 0.93
C ASN A 19 -15.67 -10.76 2.46
N GLN A 20 -15.80 -11.90 3.14
CA GLN A 20 -15.66 -11.96 4.61
C GLN A 20 -14.22 -11.67 5.10
N ASP A 21 -13.22 -11.82 4.22
CA ASP A 21 -11.82 -11.53 4.54
C ASP A 21 -11.46 -10.03 4.41
N ASP A 22 -12.37 -9.20 3.88
CA ASP A 22 -12.20 -7.76 3.82
C ASP A 22 -12.53 -7.15 5.19
N PRO A 23 -11.57 -6.53 5.90
CA PRO A 23 -11.81 -5.95 7.23
C PRO A 23 -12.83 -4.81 7.22
N LEU A 24 -13.15 -4.26 6.04
CA LEU A 24 -14.14 -3.21 5.86
C LEU A 24 -15.43 -3.71 5.18
N ALA A 25 -15.65 -5.02 5.09
CA ALA A 25 -16.78 -5.60 4.34
C ALA A 25 -18.13 -5.00 4.75
N GLU A 26 -18.44 -5.00 6.05
CA GLU A 26 -19.71 -4.48 6.57
C GLU A 26 -19.82 -2.96 6.40
N LYS A 27 -18.72 -2.23 6.62
CA LYS A 27 -18.63 -0.79 6.39
C LYS A 27 -18.89 -0.43 4.92
N LYS A 28 -18.36 -1.19 3.97
CA LYS A 28 -18.58 -1.00 2.53
C LYS A 28 -20.02 -1.33 2.14
N LYS A 29 -20.61 -2.40 2.68
CA LYS A 29 -22.03 -2.74 2.47
C LYS A 29 -22.97 -1.64 2.95
N ALA A 30 -22.70 -1.06 4.13
CA ALA A 30 -23.46 0.08 4.64
C ALA A 30 -23.43 1.25 3.66
N ILE A 31 -22.25 1.61 3.13
CA ILE A 31 -22.10 2.67 2.14
C ILE A 31 -22.90 2.39 0.86
N PHE A 32 -22.87 1.15 0.34
CA PHE A 32 -23.66 0.78 -0.84
C PHE A 32 -25.16 0.99 -0.61
N SER A 33 -25.66 0.61 0.56
CA SER A 33 -27.06 0.79 0.97
C SER A 33 -27.43 2.26 1.15
N GLU A 34 -26.70 2.98 2.01
CA GLU A 34 -26.97 4.38 2.37
C GLU A 34 -26.91 5.32 1.16
N ARG A 35 -25.95 5.10 0.26
CA ARG A 35 -25.74 5.95 -0.92
C ARG A 35 -26.42 5.42 -2.17
N SER A 36 -27.21 4.34 -2.07
CA SER A 36 -27.91 3.71 -3.20
C SER A 36 -26.98 3.41 -4.39
N ILE A 37 -25.78 2.87 -4.11
CA ILE A 37 -24.78 2.54 -5.14
C ILE A 37 -25.01 1.10 -5.60
N ASN A 38 -25.30 0.94 -6.89
CA ASN A 38 -25.50 -0.39 -7.51
C ASN A 38 -24.16 -1.09 -7.77
N LEU A 39 -24.17 -2.42 -7.70
CA LEU A 39 -23.06 -3.29 -8.12
C LEU A 39 -23.33 -4.05 -9.43
N VAL A 40 -24.52 -3.84 -10.01
CA VAL A 40 -24.96 -4.48 -11.25
C VAL A 40 -25.18 -3.41 -12.32
N PHE A 41 -24.53 -3.58 -13.46
CA PHE A 41 -24.53 -2.62 -14.56
C PHE A 41 -24.85 -3.32 -15.88
N HIS A 42 -25.86 -2.82 -16.59
CA HIS A 42 -26.24 -3.35 -17.90
C HIS A 42 -25.80 -2.38 -19.01
N LEU A 43 -24.83 -2.81 -19.82
CA LEU A 43 -24.26 -2.04 -20.93
C LEU A 43 -24.96 -2.41 -22.23
N ARG A 44 -25.49 -1.43 -22.96
CA ARG A 44 -26.17 -1.63 -24.25
C ARG A 44 -25.60 -0.72 -25.34
N ASP A 45 -25.77 -1.06 -26.61
CA ASP A 45 -25.28 -0.27 -27.76
C ASP A 45 -25.72 1.20 -27.77
N LYS A 46 -26.91 1.51 -27.23
CA LYS A 46 -27.39 2.89 -27.12
C LYS A 46 -26.56 3.74 -26.16
N ASP A 47 -25.80 3.10 -25.27
CA ASP A 47 -24.85 3.75 -24.37
C ASP A 47 -23.53 4.08 -25.09
N LEU A 48 -23.22 3.43 -26.22
CA LEU A 48 -22.03 3.65 -27.06
C LEU A 48 -22.20 4.74 -28.14
N ALA A 49 -23.38 4.83 -28.76
CA ALA A 49 -23.63 5.74 -29.89
C ALA A 49 -23.81 7.22 -29.50
N SER A 50 -23.72 7.53 -28.21
CA SER A 50 -23.93 8.87 -27.67
C SER A 50 -22.65 9.35 -27.00
N PRO A 51 -22.37 10.67 -27.01
CA PRO A 51 -21.42 11.28 -26.10
C PRO A 51 -21.58 10.82 -24.64
N LYS A 52 -22.70 10.21 -24.23
CA LYS A 52 -23.01 9.67 -22.90
C LYS A 52 -22.03 8.65 -22.29
N LEU A 53 -21.25 7.87 -23.03
CA LEU A 53 -20.17 7.08 -22.39
C LEU A 53 -18.99 8.00 -21.98
N LYS A 54 -18.76 9.07 -22.76
CA LYS A 54 -17.82 10.16 -22.45
C LYS A 54 -18.42 11.21 -21.49
N GLU A 55 -19.75 11.30 -21.40
CA GLU A 55 -20.58 12.21 -20.61
C GLU A 55 -21.50 11.44 -19.64
N GLY A 56 -20.89 10.64 -18.74
CA GLY A 56 -20.89 11.07 -17.34
C GLY A 56 -21.80 10.37 -16.33
N MET A 57 -22.69 9.43 -16.67
CA MET A 57 -23.55 8.79 -15.62
C MET A 57 -23.28 7.31 -15.36
N LEU A 58 -23.31 6.42 -16.36
CA LEU A 58 -23.16 4.98 -16.10
C LEU A 58 -21.72 4.62 -15.73
N LEU A 59 -20.76 5.08 -16.53
CA LEU A 59 -19.33 4.90 -16.26
C LEU A 59 -18.93 5.49 -14.91
N GLU A 60 -19.44 6.68 -14.61
CA GLU A 60 -19.22 7.34 -13.32
C GLU A 60 -19.80 6.53 -12.15
N LYS A 61 -21.00 5.95 -12.30
CA LYS A 61 -21.57 5.04 -11.29
C LYS A 61 -20.72 3.78 -11.09
N MET A 62 -20.18 3.21 -12.17
CA MET A 62 -19.26 2.07 -12.08
C MET A 62 -17.98 2.44 -11.34
N ILE A 63 -17.38 3.58 -11.68
CA ILE A 63 -16.17 4.09 -11.01
C ILE A 63 -16.45 4.34 -9.52
N ARG A 64 -17.59 4.95 -9.17
CA ARG A 64 -18.00 5.15 -7.76
C ARG A 64 -18.14 3.85 -7.00
N ALA A 65 -18.78 2.83 -7.60
CA ALA A 65 -18.88 1.51 -7.00
C ALA A 65 -17.49 0.89 -6.80
N ALA A 66 -16.62 0.98 -7.80
CA ALA A 66 -15.24 0.48 -7.72
C ALA A 66 -14.43 1.21 -6.63
N ARG A 67 -14.55 2.54 -6.50
CA ARG A 67 -13.87 3.31 -5.43
C ARG A 67 -14.27 2.83 -4.04
N VAL A 68 -15.55 2.54 -3.81
CA VAL A 68 -16.03 2.01 -2.52
C VAL A 68 -15.49 0.60 -2.26
N LEU A 69 -15.45 -0.26 -3.29
CA LEU A 69 -14.85 -1.60 -3.17
C LEU A 69 -13.36 -1.53 -2.80
N GLN A 70 -12.65 -0.52 -3.30
CA GLN A 70 -11.21 -0.32 -3.07
C GLN A 70 -10.87 0.55 -1.84
N LEU A 71 -11.85 0.88 -0.98
CA LEU A 71 -11.59 1.65 0.24
C LEU A 71 -10.63 0.90 1.18
N ASN A 72 -9.67 1.63 1.72
CA ASN A 72 -8.93 1.25 2.93
C ASN A 72 -9.46 1.99 4.18
N GLU A 73 -8.89 1.66 5.34
CA GLU A 73 -9.37 2.16 6.62
C GLU A 73 -9.25 3.68 6.73
N THR A 74 -8.10 4.22 6.30
CA THR A 74 -7.84 5.65 6.33
C THR A 74 -8.79 6.40 5.41
N GLU A 75 -8.96 5.93 4.17
CA GLU A 75 -9.91 6.51 3.22
C GLU A 75 -11.34 6.46 3.74
N TRP A 76 -11.76 5.32 4.31
CA TRP A 76 -13.09 5.19 4.92
C TRP A 76 -13.28 6.18 6.06
N TYR A 77 -12.29 6.32 6.94
CA TYR A 77 -12.39 7.17 8.13
C TYR A 77 -12.54 8.65 7.78
N PHE A 78 -11.79 9.12 6.77
CA PHE A 78 -11.80 10.52 6.32
C PHE A 78 -12.82 10.80 5.21
N MET A 79 -13.52 9.79 4.70
CA MET A 79 -14.59 9.95 3.72
C MET A 79 -15.71 10.84 4.29
N GLU A 80 -16.07 11.89 3.54
CA GLU A 80 -17.18 12.80 3.84
C GLU A 80 -18.52 12.24 3.27
N ASP A 81 -19.65 12.66 3.84
CA ASP A 81 -20.98 12.10 3.54
C ASP A 81 -21.38 12.22 2.05
N ASP A 82 -21.01 13.33 1.41
CA ASP A 82 -21.26 13.62 -0.01
C ASP A 82 -20.03 13.37 -0.92
N ASP A 83 -18.96 12.76 -0.41
CA ASP A 83 -17.73 12.49 -1.16
C ASP A 83 -17.78 11.15 -1.89
N PHE A 84 -17.80 11.17 -3.23
CA PHE A 84 -17.76 9.98 -4.09
C PHE A 84 -16.35 9.68 -4.63
N GLY A 85 -15.33 10.28 -4.03
CA GLY A 85 -13.95 10.12 -4.40
C GLY A 85 -13.52 10.94 -5.63
N PRO A 86 -12.30 10.73 -6.14
CA PRO A 86 -11.33 9.74 -5.66
C PRO A 86 -10.90 9.97 -4.21
N PHE A 87 -10.74 8.91 -3.42
CA PHE A 87 -10.38 9.03 -2.00
C PHE A 87 -8.87 9.17 -1.79
N SER A 88 -8.08 8.58 -2.68
CA SER A 88 -6.64 8.75 -2.80
C SER A 88 -6.22 8.45 -4.24
N PRO A 89 -5.00 8.83 -4.67
CA PRO A 89 -4.48 8.44 -5.98
C PRO A 89 -4.46 6.92 -6.19
N ARG A 90 -4.07 6.15 -5.17
CA ARG A 90 -4.08 4.68 -5.23
C ARG A 90 -5.49 4.13 -5.39
N ASN A 91 -6.46 4.63 -4.62
CA ASN A 91 -7.86 4.21 -4.71
C ASN A 91 -8.43 4.47 -6.11
N GLU A 92 -8.12 5.62 -6.70
CA GLU A 92 -8.55 5.94 -8.07
C GLU A 92 -7.96 4.97 -9.08
N LEU A 93 -6.65 4.75 -9.03
CA LEU A 93 -6.00 3.88 -9.99
C LEU A 93 -6.48 2.43 -9.84
N GLU A 94 -6.67 1.93 -8.61
CA GLU A 94 -7.20 0.57 -8.35
C GLU A 94 -8.64 0.44 -8.88
N ALA A 95 -9.47 1.45 -8.65
CA ALA A 95 -10.85 1.47 -9.14
C ALA A 95 -10.88 1.39 -10.67
N LEU A 96 -10.15 2.27 -11.36
CA LEU A 96 -10.09 2.30 -12.81
C LEU A 96 -9.48 1.01 -13.39
N TYR A 97 -8.36 0.54 -12.82
CA TYR A 97 -7.68 -0.66 -13.28
C TYR A 97 -8.50 -1.93 -13.06
N SER A 98 -9.31 -2.00 -12.00
CA SER A 98 -10.22 -3.13 -11.77
C SER A 98 -11.28 -3.26 -12.87
N ILE A 99 -11.85 -2.14 -13.31
CA ILE A 99 -12.82 -2.10 -14.42
C ILE A 99 -12.13 -2.41 -15.75
N TYR A 100 -10.91 -1.89 -15.95
CA TYR A 100 -10.08 -2.23 -17.11
C TYR A 100 -9.86 -3.73 -17.22
N CYS A 101 -9.45 -4.40 -16.13
CA CYS A 101 -9.23 -5.85 -16.12
C CYS A 101 -10.50 -6.63 -16.47
N ILE A 102 -11.66 -6.22 -15.95
CA ILE A 102 -12.95 -6.84 -16.27
C ILE A 102 -13.24 -6.73 -17.76
N ALA A 103 -13.12 -5.53 -18.33
CA ALA A 103 -13.35 -5.32 -19.76
C ALA A 103 -12.36 -6.12 -20.62
N HIS A 104 -11.09 -6.12 -20.24
CA HIS A 104 -10.00 -6.82 -20.95
C HIS A 104 -10.18 -8.35 -20.95
N ASP A 105 -10.55 -8.94 -19.82
CA ASP A 105 -10.76 -10.39 -19.75
C ASP A 105 -12.01 -10.82 -20.51
N LEU A 106 -13.09 -10.03 -20.48
CA LEU A 106 -14.31 -10.32 -21.24
C LEU A 106 -14.10 -10.20 -22.76
N LEU A 107 -13.28 -9.24 -23.21
CA LEU A 107 -12.93 -9.10 -24.63
C LEU A 107 -12.29 -10.37 -25.22
N ARG A 108 -11.63 -11.19 -24.41
CA ARG A 108 -10.98 -12.43 -24.89
C ARG A 108 -11.98 -13.53 -25.26
N SER A 109 -13.20 -13.48 -24.74
CA SER A 109 -14.25 -14.49 -24.98
C SER A 109 -15.50 -13.95 -25.67
N ALA A 110 -15.64 -12.62 -25.79
CA ALA A 110 -16.81 -11.98 -26.37
C ALA A 110 -16.95 -12.24 -27.88
N SER A 111 -18.19 -12.19 -28.36
CA SER A 111 -18.52 -12.30 -29.79
C SER A 111 -19.69 -11.37 -30.17
N GLY A 112 -19.79 -11.01 -31.45
CA GLY A 112 -20.86 -10.13 -31.94
C GLY A 112 -20.80 -8.71 -31.38
N GLU A 113 -21.97 -8.11 -31.15
CA GLU A 113 -22.14 -6.72 -30.67
C GLU A 113 -21.47 -6.47 -29.30
N ASN A 114 -21.35 -7.50 -28.46
CA ASN A 114 -20.67 -7.41 -27.16
C ASN A 114 -19.19 -6.98 -27.26
N VAL A 115 -18.52 -7.28 -28.39
CA VAL A 115 -17.12 -6.90 -28.62
C VAL A 115 -16.98 -5.38 -28.72
N GLU A 116 -17.88 -4.71 -29.44
CA GLU A 116 -17.84 -3.25 -29.59
C GLU A 116 -18.09 -2.57 -28.24
N ILE A 117 -19.06 -3.06 -27.47
CA ILE A 117 -19.39 -2.56 -26.13
C ILE A 117 -18.18 -2.64 -25.19
N LEU A 118 -17.56 -3.81 -25.10
CA LEU A 118 -16.41 -4.04 -24.23
C LEU A 118 -15.17 -3.28 -24.69
N HIS A 119 -14.98 -3.11 -26.00
CA HIS A 119 -13.87 -2.32 -26.55
C HIS A 119 -14.03 -0.84 -26.19
N ALA A 120 -15.26 -0.31 -26.25
CA ALA A 120 -15.54 1.06 -25.83
C ALA A 120 -15.29 1.27 -24.33
N LEU A 121 -15.72 0.32 -23.47
CA LEU A 121 -15.42 0.37 -22.04
C LEU A 121 -13.91 0.29 -21.76
N HIS A 122 -13.21 -0.63 -22.42
CA HIS A 122 -11.75 -0.78 -22.32
C HIS A 122 -11.03 0.51 -22.70
N THR A 123 -11.38 1.10 -23.85
CA THR A 123 -10.83 2.38 -24.32
C THR A 123 -11.12 3.51 -23.32
N ALA A 124 -12.35 3.60 -22.80
CA ALA A 124 -12.72 4.61 -21.82
C ALA A 124 -11.93 4.49 -20.50
N MET A 125 -11.60 3.26 -20.07
CA MET A 125 -10.75 3.05 -18.89
C MET A 125 -9.30 3.43 -19.15
N VAL A 126 -8.75 3.11 -20.32
CA VAL A 126 -7.40 3.58 -20.72
C VAL A 126 -7.36 5.11 -20.73
N ASP A 127 -8.33 5.78 -21.34
CA ASP A 127 -8.41 7.24 -21.37
C ASP A 127 -8.47 7.85 -19.96
N LYS A 128 -9.21 7.23 -19.03
CA LYS A 128 -9.31 7.68 -17.63
C LYS A 128 -8.00 7.48 -16.85
N ILE A 129 -7.32 6.35 -17.06
CA ILE A 129 -6.02 6.04 -16.45
C ILE A 129 -4.93 6.99 -16.98
N ASP A 130 -4.98 7.34 -18.27
CA ASP A 130 -4.07 8.30 -18.88
C ASP A 130 -4.33 9.72 -18.33
N CYS A 131 -5.61 10.10 -18.20
CA CYS A 131 -5.98 11.36 -17.54
C CYS A 131 -5.48 11.43 -16.09
N PHE A 132 -5.58 10.35 -15.33
CA PHE A 132 -5.04 10.24 -13.97
C PHE A 132 -3.52 10.44 -13.94
N SER A 133 -2.82 9.88 -14.93
CA SER A 133 -1.36 9.97 -15.04
C SER A 133 -0.86 11.40 -15.25
N ASN A 134 -1.68 12.31 -15.80
CA ASN A 134 -1.33 13.73 -15.93
C ASN A 134 -1.22 14.47 -14.59
N GLY A 135 -1.73 13.88 -13.49
CA GLY A 135 -1.54 14.39 -12.13
C GLY A 135 -0.14 14.11 -11.57
N ASP A 136 0.64 13.24 -12.20
CA ASP A 136 2.02 12.95 -11.82
C ASP A 136 2.95 14.06 -12.32
N ALA A 137 3.28 15.00 -11.42
CA ALA A 137 4.20 16.10 -11.71
C ALA A 137 5.67 15.65 -11.76
N GLU A 138 5.99 14.39 -11.45
CA GLU A 138 7.36 13.93 -11.19
C GLU A 138 7.95 13.14 -12.36
N ASN A 139 8.12 13.82 -13.49
CA ASN A 139 8.93 13.29 -14.57
C ASN A 139 10.42 13.60 -14.31
N ILE A 140 11.02 12.86 -13.38
CA ILE A 140 12.43 13.01 -13.01
C ILE A 140 13.29 12.27 -14.03
N ALA A 141 14.19 13.00 -14.69
CA ALA A 141 15.14 12.40 -15.63
C ALA A 141 16.10 11.46 -14.87
N GLY A 142 16.16 10.20 -15.32
CA GLY A 142 17.09 9.21 -14.79
C GLY A 142 18.38 9.16 -15.59
N VAL A 143 19.50 8.90 -14.92
CA VAL A 143 20.78 8.57 -15.56
C VAL A 143 21.00 7.07 -15.43
N ILE A 144 21.06 6.36 -16.57
CA ILE A 144 21.27 4.90 -16.58
C ILE A 144 22.55 4.55 -15.81
N SER A 145 22.42 3.65 -14.83
CA SER A 145 23.54 3.24 -14.00
C SER A 145 24.55 2.44 -14.84
N THR A 146 25.79 2.89 -14.86
CA THR A 146 26.91 2.20 -15.54
C THR A 146 27.78 1.40 -14.57
N GLY A 147 27.36 1.31 -13.31
CA GLY A 147 28.06 0.60 -12.25
C GLY A 147 28.17 -0.91 -12.53
N GLN A 148 29.30 -1.47 -12.09
CA GLN A 148 29.61 -2.88 -12.34
C GLN A 148 28.66 -3.83 -11.58
N ALA A 149 28.15 -3.42 -10.42
CA ALA A 149 27.25 -4.24 -9.61
C ALA A 149 25.85 -4.33 -10.25
N GLU A 150 25.33 -3.21 -10.72
CA GLU A 150 24.03 -3.09 -11.40
C GLU A 150 24.01 -3.92 -12.68
N ARG A 151 25.05 -3.80 -13.50
CA ARG A 151 25.18 -4.60 -14.72
C ARG A 151 25.24 -6.09 -14.42
N ARG A 152 26.05 -6.50 -13.43
CA ARG A 152 26.15 -7.90 -13.01
C ARG A 152 24.83 -8.45 -12.50
N LEU A 153 24.06 -7.66 -11.75
CA LEU A 153 22.73 -8.05 -11.30
C LEU A 153 21.80 -8.32 -12.48
N LEU A 154 21.72 -7.42 -13.45
CA LEU A 154 20.84 -7.58 -14.61
C LEU A 154 21.27 -8.73 -15.52
N ASP A 155 22.58 -8.88 -15.77
CA ASP A 155 23.13 -9.98 -16.57
C ASP A 155 22.83 -11.33 -15.90
N TRP A 156 23.03 -11.43 -14.57
CA TRP A 156 22.69 -12.61 -13.79
C TRP A 156 21.19 -12.89 -13.79
N ALA A 157 20.34 -11.88 -13.53
CA ALA A 157 18.90 -12.04 -13.52
C ALA A 157 18.37 -12.51 -14.87
N THR A 158 18.88 -11.96 -15.97
CA THR A 158 18.53 -12.38 -17.33
C THR A 158 18.94 -13.83 -17.58
N ALA A 159 20.15 -14.23 -17.18
CA ALA A 159 20.61 -15.62 -17.29
C ALA A 159 19.76 -16.60 -16.47
N GLN A 160 19.16 -16.14 -15.38
CA GLN A 160 18.23 -16.91 -14.53
C GLN A 160 16.77 -16.88 -15.03
N GLY A 161 16.49 -16.24 -16.17
CA GLY A 161 15.17 -16.24 -16.82
C GLY A 161 14.26 -15.06 -16.46
N VAL A 162 14.78 -14.02 -15.79
CA VAL A 162 14.03 -12.76 -15.61
C VAL A 162 13.85 -12.08 -16.96
N LYS A 163 12.62 -11.68 -17.26
CA LYS A 163 12.31 -10.83 -18.42
C LYS A 163 11.92 -9.46 -17.91
N SER A 164 12.68 -8.43 -18.29
CA SER A 164 12.49 -7.07 -17.83
C SER A 164 12.42 -6.11 -19.01
N LYS A 165 11.43 -5.21 -18.97
CA LYS A 165 11.38 -4.00 -19.82
C LYS A 165 11.91 -2.76 -19.07
N LEU A 166 12.59 -2.99 -17.95
CA LEU A 166 13.18 -1.97 -17.09
C LEU A 166 14.70 -2.14 -17.02
N ASN A 167 15.40 -1.03 -16.88
CA ASN A 167 16.83 -0.96 -16.58
C ASN A 167 17.06 -0.23 -15.24
N ILE A 168 18.28 -0.24 -14.73
CA ILE A 168 18.64 0.47 -13.49
C ILE A 168 19.16 1.87 -13.83
N ALA A 169 18.65 2.87 -13.13
CA ALA A 169 19.09 4.27 -13.26
C ALA A 169 19.17 4.95 -11.89
N GLU A 170 19.93 6.04 -11.83
CA GLU A 170 19.93 6.96 -10.69
C GLU A 170 19.00 8.14 -10.98
N PHE A 171 18.23 8.52 -9.98
CA PHE A 171 17.25 9.60 -10.02
C PHE A 171 17.49 10.57 -8.87
N GLU A 172 17.48 11.86 -9.17
CA GLU A 172 17.72 12.90 -8.16
C GLU A 172 16.66 12.86 -7.04
N GLY A 173 17.13 12.72 -5.79
CA GLY A 173 16.29 12.61 -4.60
C GLY A 173 15.63 11.25 -4.37
N TYR A 174 15.80 10.30 -5.29
CA TYR A 174 15.29 8.93 -5.19
C TYR A 174 16.40 7.89 -5.09
N GLY A 175 17.64 8.26 -5.48
CA GLY A 175 18.75 7.32 -5.55
C GLY A 175 18.56 6.35 -6.72
N ARG A 176 18.93 5.09 -6.54
CA ARG A 176 18.73 4.08 -7.59
C ARG A 176 17.25 3.72 -7.72
N GLY A 177 16.80 3.59 -8.96
CA GLY A 177 15.45 3.24 -9.33
C GLY A 177 15.43 2.43 -10.63
N SER A 178 14.23 2.17 -11.13
CA SER A 178 14.02 1.47 -12.39
C SER A 178 13.54 2.43 -13.47
N ILE A 179 14.16 2.39 -14.66
CA ILE A 179 13.80 3.21 -15.82
C ILE A 179 13.22 2.33 -16.93
N ALA A 180 12.11 2.76 -17.56
CA ALA A 180 11.51 2.02 -18.66
C ALA A 180 12.39 2.11 -19.93
N THR A 181 12.65 0.96 -20.58
CA THR A 181 13.44 0.90 -21.82
C THR A 181 12.59 1.03 -23.08
N ALA A 182 11.27 0.92 -22.95
CA ALA A 182 10.29 1.09 -24.00
C ALA A 182 8.99 1.66 -23.42
N ASP A 183 8.10 2.13 -24.27
CA ASP A 183 6.75 2.50 -23.84
C ASP A 183 6.00 1.26 -23.33
N LEU A 184 5.41 1.38 -22.15
CA LEU A 184 4.59 0.37 -21.50
C LEU A 184 3.15 0.88 -21.42
N ASN A 185 2.22 0.08 -21.90
CA ASN A 185 0.79 0.36 -21.85
C ASN A 185 0.13 -0.31 -20.64
N VAL A 186 -1.10 0.10 -20.32
CA VAL A 186 -1.91 -0.56 -19.28
C VAL A 186 -2.04 -2.06 -19.58
N GLY A 187 -1.78 -2.89 -18.58
CA GLY A 187 -1.80 -4.35 -18.68
C GLY A 187 -0.51 -4.99 -19.23
N ASP A 188 0.48 -4.20 -19.68
CA ASP A 188 1.80 -4.75 -20.02
C ASP A 188 2.49 -5.34 -18.78
N ILE A 189 3.37 -6.30 -19.01
CA ILE A 189 4.27 -6.82 -17.97
C ILE A 189 5.57 -5.99 -18.00
N ALA A 190 5.86 -5.30 -16.90
CA ALA A 190 7.12 -4.56 -16.73
C ALA A 190 8.28 -5.50 -16.40
N VAL A 191 8.05 -6.44 -15.48
CA VAL A 191 9.03 -7.46 -15.07
C VAL A 191 8.32 -8.80 -14.82
N GLU A 192 8.89 -9.89 -15.32
CA GLU A 192 8.50 -11.28 -15.08
C GLU A 192 9.67 -12.01 -14.41
N ILE A 193 9.44 -12.54 -13.20
CA ILE A 193 10.49 -13.10 -12.33
C ILE A 193 10.16 -14.56 -12.00
N PRO A 194 11.03 -15.52 -12.34
CA PRO A 194 10.85 -16.92 -11.93
C PRO A 194 10.75 -17.08 -10.42
N LYS A 195 9.83 -17.92 -9.94
CA LYS A 195 9.66 -18.21 -8.51
C LYS A 195 10.95 -18.63 -7.81
N ALA A 196 11.83 -19.34 -8.52
CA ALA A 196 13.12 -19.79 -7.99
C ALA A 196 14.04 -18.67 -7.50
N LEU A 197 13.88 -17.45 -8.02
CA LEU A 197 14.66 -16.26 -7.62
C LEU A 197 14.05 -15.47 -6.47
N ILE A 198 12.84 -15.81 -6.04
CA ILE A 198 12.18 -15.15 -4.92
C ILE A 198 12.82 -15.69 -3.63
N ILE A 199 13.43 -14.80 -2.86
CA ILE A 199 14.09 -15.14 -1.61
C ILE A 199 13.05 -15.06 -0.48
N CYS A 200 12.80 -16.18 0.18
CA CYS A 200 11.92 -16.28 1.34
C CYS A 200 12.43 -17.35 2.30
N GLU A 201 11.67 -17.67 3.35
CA GLU A 201 12.01 -18.75 4.28
C GLU A 201 12.33 -20.07 3.57
N ASP A 202 11.58 -20.46 2.52
CA ASP A 202 11.85 -21.68 1.74
C ASP A 202 13.25 -21.70 1.10
N THR A 203 13.82 -20.52 0.79
CA THR A 203 15.19 -20.42 0.28
C THR A 203 16.19 -20.74 1.38
N VAL A 204 15.95 -20.28 2.61
CA VAL A 204 16.78 -20.61 3.77
C VAL A 204 16.68 -22.09 4.09
N LEU A 205 15.48 -22.68 4.05
CA LEU A 205 15.26 -24.10 4.31
C LEU A 205 15.84 -25.04 3.25
N ARG A 206 16.24 -24.52 2.08
CA ARG A 206 17.02 -25.25 1.06
C ARG A 206 18.52 -25.12 1.25
N SER A 207 18.97 -24.21 2.11
CA SER A 207 20.39 -24.00 2.40
C SER A 207 20.90 -24.94 3.49
N ASP A 208 22.22 -24.95 3.67
CA ASP A 208 22.92 -25.61 4.76
C ASP A 208 22.55 -25.07 6.16
N MET A 209 22.04 -23.83 6.28
CA MET A 209 21.56 -23.26 7.55
C MET A 209 20.32 -23.95 8.10
N ARG A 210 19.55 -24.64 7.25
CA ARG A 210 18.31 -25.34 7.62
C ARG A 210 18.47 -26.15 8.90
N ARG A 211 19.54 -26.95 8.98
CA ARG A 211 19.78 -27.90 10.09
C ARG A 211 19.87 -27.24 11.45
N VAL A 212 20.24 -25.97 11.52
CA VAL A 212 20.35 -25.27 12.79
C VAL A 212 19.18 -24.34 13.01
N LEU A 213 18.66 -23.70 11.96
CA LEU A 213 17.51 -22.81 12.10
C LEU A 213 16.19 -23.55 12.35
N GLU A 214 15.96 -24.73 11.76
CA GLU A 214 14.73 -25.53 12.00
C GLU A 214 14.65 -26.15 13.40
N ASN A 215 15.80 -26.37 14.04
CA ASN A 215 15.87 -27.02 15.35
C ASN A 215 15.81 -26.01 16.52
N ILE A 216 15.64 -24.72 16.22
CA ILE A 216 15.48 -23.68 17.23
C ILE A 216 13.98 -23.41 17.40
N ASP A 217 13.44 -23.92 18.49
CA ASP A 217 12.04 -23.70 18.84
C ASP A 217 11.74 -22.20 18.96
N GLY A 218 10.65 -21.76 18.31
CA GLY A 218 10.11 -20.40 18.43
C GLY A 218 10.78 -19.33 17.56
N LEU A 219 11.69 -19.69 16.65
CA LEU A 219 12.27 -18.71 15.74
C LEU A 219 11.26 -18.32 14.64
N ALA A 220 10.93 -17.03 14.58
CA ALA A 220 10.02 -16.51 13.56
C ALA A 220 10.65 -16.57 12.15
N SER A 221 9.80 -16.80 11.14
CA SER A 221 10.18 -16.85 9.71
C SER A 221 10.99 -15.63 9.26
N ASP A 222 10.59 -14.42 9.70
CA ASP A 222 11.32 -13.19 9.39
C ASP A 222 12.73 -13.18 10.04
N THR A 223 12.89 -13.71 11.25
CA THR A 223 14.21 -13.83 11.89
C THR A 223 15.11 -14.81 11.13
N ILE A 224 14.56 -15.92 10.65
CA ILE A 224 15.28 -16.92 9.85
C ILE A 224 15.87 -16.28 8.59
N THR A 225 15.08 -15.49 7.87
CA THR A 225 15.52 -14.85 6.63
C THR A 225 16.53 -13.71 6.88
N LEU A 226 16.40 -12.99 8.00
CA LEU A 226 17.39 -12.00 8.44
C LEU A 226 18.76 -12.65 8.68
N LEU A 227 18.82 -13.71 9.48
CA LEU A 227 20.07 -14.42 9.81
C LEU A 227 20.75 -15.01 8.58
N TRP A 228 19.96 -15.53 7.64
CA TRP A 228 20.47 -16.00 6.36
C TRP A 228 21.08 -14.84 5.54
N SER A 229 20.38 -13.72 5.46
CA SER A 229 20.82 -12.55 4.68
C SER A 229 22.13 -11.94 5.21
N MET A 230 22.34 -11.96 6.52
CA MET A 230 23.61 -11.53 7.15
C MET A 230 24.81 -12.33 6.63
N ARG A 231 24.65 -13.65 6.47
CA ARG A 231 25.69 -14.53 5.93
C ARG A 231 25.85 -14.38 4.42
N GLU A 232 24.75 -14.41 3.68
CA GLU A 232 24.78 -14.39 2.21
C GLU A 232 25.40 -13.11 1.65
N ARG A 233 25.34 -12.01 2.40
CA ARG A 233 26.07 -10.78 2.09
C ARG A 233 27.57 -11.00 1.89
N HIS A 234 28.18 -11.92 2.63
CA HIS A 234 29.61 -12.21 2.61
C HIS A 234 29.96 -13.54 1.93
N TYR A 235 28.96 -14.37 1.63
CA TYR A 235 29.16 -15.71 1.09
C TYR A 235 29.50 -15.69 -0.41
N LEU A 236 30.76 -16.00 -0.73
CA LEU A 236 31.29 -15.87 -2.09
C LEU A 236 30.69 -16.84 -3.12
N GLU A 237 30.21 -17.99 -2.65
CA GLU A 237 29.60 -19.06 -3.46
C GLU A 237 28.07 -18.95 -3.53
N SER A 238 27.48 -17.88 -2.98
CA SER A 238 26.04 -17.65 -3.05
C SER A 238 25.56 -17.49 -4.48
N GLU A 239 24.50 -18.21 -4.86
CA GLU A 239 23.80 -17.99 -6.14
C GLU A 239 23.22 -16.58 -6.23
N PHE A 240 22.88 -15.97 -5.09
CA PHE A 240 22.34 -14.62 -4.97
C PHE A 240 23.42 -13.55 -4.80
N ARG A 241 24.70 -13.90 -4.91
CA ARG A 241 25.80 -12.95 -4.76
C ARG A 241 25.66 -11.69 -5.62
N PRO A 242 25.24 -11.74 -6.90
CA PRO A 242 25.04 -10.52 -7.69
C PRO A 242 23.98 -9.59 -7.10
N TYR A 243 22.91 -10.16 -6.50
CA TYR A 243 21.90 -9.40 -5.78
C TYR A 243 22.47 -8.76 -4.52
N PHE A 244 23.09 -9.53 -3.62
CA PHE A 244 23.67 -8.97 -2.39
C PHE A 244 24.77 -7.94 -2.64
N ALA A 245 25.60 -8.15 -3.67
CA ALA A 245 26.63 -7.18 -4.07
C ALA A 245 26.06 -5.87 -4.66
N SER A 246 24.81 -5.90 -5.14
CA SER A 246 24.12 -4.72 -5.64
C SER A 246 23.40 -3.93 -4.55
N LEU A 247 23.19 -4.48 -3.35
CA LEU A 247 22.45 -3.81 -2.29
C LEU A 247 23.19 -2.61 -1.70
N PRO A 248 22.48 -1.64 -1.09
CA PRO A 248 23.11 -0.55 -0.36
C PRO A 248 24.05 -1.05 0.73
N LYS A 249 25.18 -0.36 0.93
CA LYS A 249 26.10 -0.68 2.03
C LYS A 249 25.51 -0.32 3.40
N SER A 250 24.70 0.73 3.42
CA SER A 250 23.97 1.28 4.56
C SER A 250 22.62 1.80 4.09
N PHE A 251 21.66 1.89 5.00
CA PHE A 251 20.36 2.52 4.76
C PHE A 251 20.25 3.83 5.53
N ASN A 252 19.30 4.67 5.13
CA ASN A 252 19.03 5.96 5.75
C ASN A 252 17.69 5.94 6.51
N THR A 253 17.36 4.81 7.14
CA THR A 253 16.10 4.66 7.87
C THR A 253 16.15 5.37 9.23
N GLY A 254 14.99 5.63 9.84
CA GLY A 254 14.89 6.13 11.21
C GLY A 254 15.66 5.28 12.22
N LEU A 255 15.79 3.96 11.97
CA LEU A 255 16.55 3.05 12.83
C LEU A 255 18.05 3.39 12.85
N SER A 256 18.57 3.94 11.74
CA SER A 256 19.96 4.38 11.59
C SER A 256 20.17 5.87 11.88
N PHE A 257 19.15 6.61 12.32
CA PHE A 257 19.30 8.03 12.67
C PHE A 257 20.31 8.24 13.80
N GLY A 258 21.24 9.15 13.54
CA GLY A 258 22.19 9.66 14.52
C GLY A 258 21.58 10.74 15.41
N VAL A 259 22.35 11.20 16.40
CA VAL A 259 21.89 12.14 17.44
C VAL A 259 21.24 13.39 16.86
N GLN A 260 21.83 14.01 15.83
CA GLN A 260 21.31 15.24 15.24
C GLN A 260 19.91 15.05 14.64
N ALA A 261 19.68 13.93 13.94
CA ALA A 261 18.38 13.63 13.35
C ALA A 261 17.33 13.33 14.43
N LEU A 262 17.72 12.62 15.50
CA LEU A 262 16.82 12.35 16.63
C LEU A 262 16.45 13.62 17.40
N THR A 263 17.40 14.54 17.61
CA THR A 263 17.13 15.84 18.24
C THR A 263 16.13 16.67 17.42
N ALA A 264 16.18 16.58 16.08
CA ALA A 264 15.22 17.27 15.22
C ALA A 264 13.78 16.75 15.36
N LEU A 265 13.58 15.56 15.96
CA LEU A 265 12.27 14.95 16.19
C LEU A 265 11.75 15.18 17.63
N GLU A 266 12.47 15.95 18.46
CA GLU A 266 12.07 16.22 19.84
C GLU A 266 10.66 16.81 19.92
N GLY A 267 9.81 16.25 20.79
CA GLY A 267 8.41 16.65 20.94
C GLY A 267 7.43 16.00 19.96
N THR A 268 7.90 15.13 19.06
CA THR A 268 7.05 14.39 18.11
C THR A 268 6.83 12.94 18.57
N LEU A 269 5.67 12.36 18.22
CA LEU A 269 5.39 10.93 18.43
C LEU A 269 6.38 10.03 17.67
N LEU A 270 6.85 10.48 16.51
CA LEU A 270 7.81 9.75 15.69
C LEU A 270 9.14 9.48 16.43
N LEU A 271 9.59 10.40 17.29
CA LEU A 271 10.79 10.16 18.10
C LEU A 271 10.60 8.95 19.03
N GLU A 272 9.46 8.87 19.69
CA GLU A 272 9.14 7.76 20.61
C GLU A 272 9.04 6.44 19.84
N GLU A 273 8.37 6.44 18.68
CA GLU A 273 8.28 5.28 17.79
C GLU A 273 9.66 4.76 17.36
N ILE A 274 10.56 5.66 16.94
CA ILE A 274 11.92 5.30 16.52
C ILE A 274 12.74 4.75 17.69
N ILE A 275 12.66 5.37 18.87
CA ILE A 275 13.39 4.90 20.06
C ILE A 275 12.92 3.49 20.43
N GLN A 276 11.61 3.27 20.52
CA GLN A 276 11.04 1.96 20.85
C GLN A 276 11.44 0.89 19.82
N ALA A 277 11.40 1.21 18.53
CA ALA A 277 11.82 0.29 17.48
C ALA A 277 13.31 -0.08 17.61
N LYS A 278 14.19 0.89 17.90
CA LYS A 278 15.63 0.65 18.11
C LYS A 278 15.89 -0.20 19.35
N GLU A 279 15.20 0.06 20.45
CA GLU A 279 15.30 -0.74 21.68
C GLU A 279 14.82 -2.17 21.48
N HIS A 280 13.70 -2.35 20.77
CA HIS A 280 13.17 -3.67 20.43
C HIS A 280 14.17 -4.49 19.62
N LEU A 281 14.74 -3.92 18.56
CA LEU A 281 15.75 -4.59 17.73
C LEU A 281 17.01 -4.92 18.55
N ARG A 282 17.41 -4.02 19.45
CA ARG A 282 18.58 -4.24 20.30
C ARG A 282 18.38 -5.43 21.24
N ALA A 283 17.23 -5.48 21.91
CA ALA A 283 16.86 -6.60 22.77
C ALA A 283 16.80 -7.93 21.98
N GLN A 284 16.24 -7.91 20.77
CA GLN A 284 16.20 -9.08 19.89
C GLN A 284 17.61 -9.58 19.54
N TYR A 285 18.51 -8.69 19.14
CA TYR A 285 19.90 -9.03 18.84
C TYR A 285 20.64 -9.60 20.05
N GLU A 286 20.50 -9.00 21.23
CA GLU A 286 21.17 -9.47 22.46
C GLU A 286 20.68 -10.86 22.86
N ASN A 287 19.38 -11.14 22.68
CA ASN A 287 18.83 -12.47 22.86
C ASN A 287 19.42 -13.49 21.87
N LEU A 288 19.44 -13.17 20.57
CA LEU A 288 20.02 -14.05 19.54
C LEU A 288 21.51 -14.30 19.77
N SER A 289 22.26 -13.26 20.12
CA SER A 289 23.70 -13.33 20.39
C SER A 289 24.02 -14.29 21.55
N SER A 290 23.28 -14.16 22.66
CA SER A 290 23.51 -14.97 23.87
C SER A 290 22.98 -16.41 23.76
N THR A 291 21.92 -16.64 22.99
CA THR A 291 21.24 -17.95 22.95
C THR A 291 21.62 -18.79 21.73
N LEU A 292 21.90 -18.15 20.59
CA LEU A 292 22.11 -18.82 19.31
C LEU A 292 23.55 -18.69 18.81
N PHE A 293 24.03 -17.47 18.61
CA PHE A 293 25.33 -17.24 17.96
C PHE A 293 26.47 -17.78 18.80
N ALA A 294 26.48 -17.48 20.11
CA ALA A 294 27.51 -17.96 21.02
C ALA A 294 27.59 -19.49 21.15
N ARG A 295 26.49 -20.21 20.87
CA ARG A 295 26.42 -21.67 20.96
C ARG A 295 26.77 -22.40 19.66
N ASN A 296 26.77 -21.70 18.54
CA ASN A 296 26.96 -22.28 17.20
C ASN A 296 27.91 -21.40 16.34
N PRO A 297 29.13 -21.06 16.84
CA PRO A 297 30.03 -20.11 16.17
C PRO A 297 30.53 -20.57 14.79
N GLU A 298 30.48 -21.87 14.52
CA GLU A 298 30.81 -22.45 13.22
C GLU A 298 29.78 -22.14 12.13
N ILE A 299 28.53 -21.86 12.52
CA ILE A 299 27.44 -21.48 11.62
C ILE A 299 27.19 -19.98 11.65
N PHE A 300 27.42 -19.35 12.80
CA PHE A 300 27.31 -17.92 13.01
C PHE A 300 28.68 -17.30 13.33
N PRO A 301 29.61 -17.17 12.34
CA PRO A 301 30.90 -16.54 12.56
C PRO A 301 30.73 -15.13 13.15
N PRO A 302 31.35 -14.79 14.30
CA PRO A 302 31.14 -13.51 14.97
C PRO A 302 31.36 -12.28 14.09
N GLU A 303 32.23 -12.37 13.09
CA GLU A 303 32.51 -11.32 12.11
C GLU A 303 31.32 -10.98 11.21
N PHE A 304 30.40 -11.92 10.98
CA PHE A 304 29.20 -11.72 10.14
C PHE A 304 27.95 -11.45 10.97
N TYR A 305 27.98 -11.74 12.27
CA TYR A 305 26.84 -11.65 13.18
C TYR A 305 27.00 -10.56 14.24
N THR A 306 27.49 -9.40 13.82
CA THR A 306 27.57 -8.20 14.66
C THR A 306 26.25 -7.42 14.68
N TRP A 307 26.11 -6.48 15.62
CA TRP A 307 24.95 -5.57 15.68
C TRP A 307 24.73 -4.82 14.36
N ASP A 308 25.80 -4.31 13.74
CA ASP A 308 25.69 -3.54 12.50
C ASP A 308 25.22 -4.41 11.33
N GLN A 309 25.63 -5.68 11.27
CA GLN A 309 25.16 -6.62 10.26
C GLN A 309 23.69 -7.01 10.50
N PHE A 310 23.30 -7.15 11.76
CA PHE A 310 21.92 -7.44 12.14
C PHE A 310 21.00 -6.28 11.76
N LEU A 311 21.36 -5.05 12.16
CA LEU A 311 20.60 -3.85 11.81
C LEU A 311 20.50 -3.67 10.30
N TRP A 312 21.60 -3.87 9.56
CA TRP A 312 21.58 -3.82 8.10
C TRP A 312 20.62 -4.85 7.49
N ALA A 313 20.57 -6.07 8.02
CA ALA A 313 19.64 -7.08 7.53
C ALA A 313 18.20 -6.68 7.85
N CYS A 314 17.91 -6.16 9.05
CA CYS A 314 16.58 -5.65 9.40
C CYS A 314 16.13 -4.57 8.42
N GLU A 315 16.97 -3.56 8.19
CA GLU A 315 16.68 -2.45 7.27
C GLU A 315 16.49 -2.95 5.82
N LEU A 316 17.29 -3.93 5.37
CA LEU A 316 17.09 -4.57 4.06
C LEU A 316 15.69 -5.18 3.94
N TRP A 317 15.28 -5.99 4.92
CA TRP A 317 13.97 -6.65 4.84
C TRP A 317 12.81 -5.67 5.03
N TYR A 318 12.95 -4.66 5.89
CA TYR A 318 11.93 -3.64 6.05
C TYR A 318 11.74 -2.77 4.81
N SER A 319 12.83 -2.41 4.12
CA SER A 319 12.77 -1.49 2.98
C SER A 319 12.60 -2.16 1.61
N ASN A 320 12.97 -3.44 1.45
CA ASN A 320 12.97 -4.11 0.15
C ASN A 320 12.09 -5.37 0.07
N SER A 321 11.48 -5.83 1.19
CA SER A 321 10.64 -7.02 1.13
C SER A 321 9.24 -6.73 0.58
N MET A 322 8.62 -7.77 0.03
CA MET A 322 7.27 -7.77 -0.51
C MET A 322 6.49 -8.94 0.06
N LYS A 323 5.18 -8.77 0.28
CA LYS A 323 4.29 -9.90 0.58
C LYS A 323 3.87 -10.58 -0.73
N VAL A 324 4.28 -11.83 -0.91
CA VAL A 324 4.00 -12.63 -2.12
C VAL A 324 3.15 -13.84 -1.75
N SER A 325 2.05 -14.03 -2.47
CA SER A 325 1.16 -15.17 -2.40
C SER A 325 1.65 -16.27 -3.33
N PHE A 326 1.94 -17.42 -2.75
CA PHE A 326 2.42 -18.61 -3.44
C PHE A 326 1.24 -19.49 -3.91
N PRO A 327 1.48 -20.44 -4.85
CA PRO A 327 0.42 -21.34 -5.34
C PRO A 327 -0.25 -22.21 -4.26
N ASP A 328 0.38 -22.37 -3.10
CA ASP A 328 -0.19 -23.03 -1.92
C ASP A 328 -1.07 -22.10 -1.06
N ASN A 329 -1.39 -20.91 -1.57
CA ASN A 329 -2.12 -19.82 -0.91
C ASN A 329 -1.42 -19.26 0.34
N LYS A 330 -0.16 -19.60 0.60
CA LYS A 330 0.60 -18.97 1.69
C LYS A 330 1.11 -17.61 1.26
N LEU A 331 0.88 -16.61 2.11
CA LEU A 331 1.46 -15.28 1.99
C LEU A 331 2.81 -15.27 2.72
N LYS A 332 3.89 -14.94 2.01
CA LYS A 332 5.25 -14.93 2.57
C LYS A 332 5.89 -13.56 2.39
N THR A 333 6.70 -13.14 3.36
CA THR A 333 7.62 -12.00 3.22
C THR A 333 8.78 -12.43 2.32
N CYS A 334 9.08 -11.68 1.27
CA CYS A 334 10.06 -12.07 0.28
C CYS A 334 10.94 -10.90 -0.17
N LEU A 335 12.24 -11.13 -0.37
CA LEU A 335 13.05 -10.26 -1.22
C LEU A 335 12.93 -10.74 -2.67
N VAL A 336 12.68 -9.81 -3.57
CA VAL A 336 12.46 -10.10 -4.98
C VAL A 336 13.52 -9.33 -5.79
N PRO A 337 14.64 -9.98 -6.19
CA PRO A 337 15.67 -9.34 -6.98
C PRO A 337 15.10 -8.66 -8.23
N VAL A 338 15.67 -7.53 -8.63
CA VAL A 338 15.18 -6.62 -9.70
C VAL A 338 13.89 -5.88 -9.34
N ALA A 339 12.85 -6.54 -8.80
CA ALA A 339 11.62 -5.85 -8.39
C ALA A 339 11.84 -4.90 -7.19
N GLY A 340 12.76 -5.25 -6.27
CA GLY A 340 13.13 -4.38 -5.15
C GLY A 340 13.83 -3.07 -5.53
N LEU A 341 14.03 -2.80 -6.82
CA LEU A 341 14.62 -1.55 -7.34
C LEU A 341 13.59 -0.54 -7.83
N LEU A 342 12.30 -0.85 -7.92
CA LEU A 342 11.33 0.17 -8.28
C LEU A 342 10.99 1.00 -7.03
N ASN A 343 11.10 2.31 -7.15
CA ASN A 343 10.78 3.22 -6.05
C ASN A 343 9.27 3.37 -5.84
N HIS A 344 8.89 3.96 -4.72
CA HIS A 344 7.50 4.32 -4.42
C HIS A 344 7.08 5.64 -5.06
N SER A 345 5.80 5.76 -5.39
CA SER A 345 5.13 7.01 -5.73
C SER A 345 3.64 6.92 -5.36
N LEU A 346 3.02 8.07 -5.09
CA LEU A 346 1.55 8.19 -4.99
C LEU A 346 0.86 7.89 -6.32
N TYR A 347 1.58 8.05 -7.43
CA TYR A 347 1.14 7.69 -8.77
C TYR A 347 1.96 6.49 -9.25
N PRO A 348 1.80 5.28 -8.69
CA PRO A 348 2.60 4.13 -9.07
C PRO A 348 2.27 3.66 -10.49
N HIS A 349 3.25 3.04 -11.17
CA HIS A 349 3.01 2.35 -12.44
C HIS A 349 2.55 0.91 -12.21
N VAL A 350 2.99 0.29 -11.10
CA VAL A 350 2.73 -1.11 -10.78
C VAL A 350 2.06 -1.19 -9.41
N MET A 351 0.85 -1.77 -9.36
CA MET A 351 0.13 -2.05 -8.09
C MET A 351 -0.09 -3.54 -7.84
N HIS A 352 -0.13 -4.36 -8.90
CA HIS A 352 -0.37 -5.80 -8.81
C HIS A 352 0.91 -6.57 -9.08
N TYR A 353 1.53 -7.02 -7.99
CA TYR A 353 2.82 -7.72 -8.02
C TYR A 353 2.95 -8.74 -6.88
N SER A 354 1.84 -9.11 -6.23
CA SER A 354 1.84 -9.89 -4.98
C SER A 354 1.45 -11.35 -5.16
N ARG A 355 1.31 -11.86 -6.39
CA ARG A 355 0.87 -13.25 -6.62
C ARG A 355 1.66 -13.92 -7.73
N ILE A 356 2.17 -15.12 -7.44
CA ILE A 356 2.81 -15.98 -8.44
C ILE A 356 1.74 -16.58 -9.34
N ASP A 357 1.92 -16.45 -10.65
CA ASP A 357 1.07 -17.07 -11.65
C ASP A 357 1.34 -18.59 -11.68
N PRO A 358 0.38 -19.45 -11.30
CA PRO A 358 0.59 -20.89 -11.21
C PRO A 358 0.84 -21.54 -12.58
N LYS A 359 0.45 -20.90 -13.70
CA LYS A 359 0.68 -21.45 -15.04
C LYS A 359 2.11 -21.28 -15.51
N SER A 360 2.72 -20.13 -15.20
CA SER A 360 4.08 -19.79 -15.61
C SER A 360 5.12 -20.00 -14.50
N ASP A 361 4.68 -20.21 -13.26
CA ASP A 361 5.52 -20.25 -12.04
C ASP A 361 6.42 -18.99 -11.91
N THR A 362 5.84 -17.84 -12.26
CA THR A 362 6.52 -16.54 -12.22
C THR A 362 5.70 -15.49 -11.47
N LEU A 363 6.39 -14.53 -10.87
CA LEU A 363 5.82 -13.29 -10.38
C LEU A 363 5.82 -12.26 -11.50
N LYS A 364 4.66 -11.65 -11.78
CA LYS A 364 4.50 -10.66 -12.85
C LYS A 364 4.11 -9.31 -12.26
N LEU A 365 4.85 -8.28 -12.65
CA LEU A 365 4.58 -6.89 -12.31
C LEU A 365 3.81 -6.25 -13.47
N TYR A 366 2.49 -6.17 -13.32
CA TYR A 366 1.62 -5.57 -14.35
C TYR A 366 1.55 -4.05 -14.21
N VAL A 367 1.57 -3.39 -15.35
CA VAL A 367 1.50 -1.93 -15.48
C VAL A 367 0.03 -1.48 -15.37
N SER A 368 -0.30 -0.78 -14.29
CA SER A 368 -1.63 -0.25 -14.00
C SER A 368 -1.91 1.10 -14.67
N ARG A 369 -0.87 1.86 -15.02
CA ARG A 369 -0.92 3.08 -15.84
C ARG A 369 0.29 3.16 -16.76
N PRO A 370 0.22 3.81 -17.94
CA PRO A 370 1.34 3.79 -18.87
C PRO A 370 2.63 4.37 -18.30
N CYS A 371 3.76 3.81 -18.74
CA CYS A 371 5.11 4.28 -18.42
C CYS A 371 5.84 4.53 -19.74
N LYS A 372 6.32 5.76 -19.97
CA LYS A 372 7.03 6.08 -21.22
C LYS A 372 8.48 5.65 -21.17
N SER A 373 9.05 5.33 -22.34
CA SER A 373 10.48 5.06 -22.44
C SER A 373 11.29 6.23 -21.85
N GLY A 374 12.27 5.92 -21.00
CA GLY A 374 13.07 6.92 -20.29
C GLY A 374 12.44 7.45 -18.99
N GLN A 375 11.20 7.08 -18.66
CA GLN A 375 10.57 7.46 -17.39
C GLN A 375 10.95 6.49 -16.26
N GLN A 376 11.00 7.00 -15.03
CA GLN A 376 11.06 6.15 -13.84
C GLN A 376 9.78 5.31 -13.71
N CYS A 377 9.94 3.99 -13.58
CA CYS A 377 8.85 3.07 -13.27
C CYS A 377 8.77 2.88 -11.75
N TYR A 378 7.58 3.12 -11.19
CA TYR A 378 7.32 3.11 -9.75
C TYR A 378 6.40 1.94 -9.39
N LEU A 379 6.59 1.37 -8.19
CA LEU A 379 5.67 0.41 -7.61
C LEU A 379 4.98 0.98 -6.36
N SER A 380 3.74 0.59 -6.09
CA SER A 380 3.04 1.00 -4.86
C SER A 380 3.57 0.23 -3.66
N TYR A 381 4.21 0.87 -2.68
CA TYR A 381 4.61 0.21 -1.42
C TYR A 381 3.39 -0.06 -0.52
N GLY A 382 2.29 0.65 -0.76
CA GLY A 382 1.05 0.56 0.01
C GLY A 382 0.62 1.93 0.51
N PRO A 383 -0.51 2.01 1.23
CA PRO A 383 -0.98 3.24 1.86
C PRO A 383 -0.21 3.50 3.17
N LEU A 384 1.09 3.77 3.07
CA LEU A 384 1.97 3.95 4.22
C LEU A 384 2.07 5.43 4.63
N THR A 385 2.10 5.69 5.94
CA THR A 385 2.32 7.03 6.49
C THR A 385 3.77 7.48 6.29
N SER A 386 3.99 8.79 6.32
CA SER A 386 5.31 9.42 6.30
C SER A 386 6.17 8.97 7.48
N SER A 387 5.58 8.79 8.67
CA SER A 387 6.28 8.23 9.84
C SER A 387 6.77 6.80 9.58
N HIS A 388 5.96 5.98 8.92
CA HIS A 388 6.35 4.61 8.55
C HIS A 388 7.40 4.59 7.44
N LEU A 389 7.24 5.41 6.40
CA LEU A 389 8.18 5.51 5.28
C LEU A 389 9.56 5.97 5.76
N ILE A 390 9.65 7.00 6.60
CA ILE A 390 10.95 7.46 7.09
C ILE A 390 11.59 6.45 8.05
N THR A 391 10.79 5.81 8.90
CA THR A 391 11.30 4.85 9.90
C THR A 391 11.83 3.57 9.27
N PHE A 392 11.15 3.03 8.26
CA PHE A 392 11.46 1.69 7.72
C PHE A 392 11.99 1.68 6.29
N TYR A 393 11.76 2.74 5.50
CA TYR A 393 12.24 2.85 4.12
C TYR A 393 13.26 3.97 3.93
N GLY A 394 13.36 4.92 4.87
CA GLY A 394 14.38 5.98 4.86
C GLY A 394 14.14 7.10 3.85
N PHE A 395 12.88 7.37 3.51
CA PHE A 395 12.51 8.50 2.65
C PHE A 395 11.16 9.10 3.04
N LEU A 396 10.91 10.30 2.56
CA LEU A 396 9.59 10.96 2.57
C LEU A 396 9.16 11.21 1.14
N LEU A 397 7.85 11.15 0.90
CA LEU A 397 7.28 11.55 -0.38
C LEU A 397 7.43 13.06 -0.58
N ARG A 398 7.52 13.46 -1.85
CA ARG A 398 7.44 14.88 -2.21
C ARG A 398 5.96 15.29 -2.24
N GLY A 399 5.64 16.37 -1.54
CA GLY A 399 4.27 16.84 -1.39
C GLY A 399 3.51 16.13 -0.28
N ASP A 400 2.19 16.27 -0.31
CA ASP A 400 1.31 15.78 0.74
C ASP A 400 1.01 14.28 0.59
N ASN A 401 1.34 13.50 1.63
CA ASN A 401 0.98 12.09 1.67
C ASN A 401 -0.47 11.92 2.18
N PRO A 402 -1.42 11.50 1.34
CA PRO A 402 -2.82 11.34 1.72
C PRO A 402 -3.05 10.19 2.71
N TYR A 403 -2.01 9.45 3.11
CA TYR A 403 -2.09 8.42 4.13
C TYR A 403 -1.61 8.88 5.49
N ASP A 404 -1.03 10.09 5.60
CA ASP A 404 -0.60 10.62 6.89
C ASP A 404 -1.77 10.75 7.85
N THR A 405 -1.58 10.23 9.05
CA THR A 405 -2.51 10.31 10.15
C THR A 405 -1.75 10.45 11.46
N ILE A 406 -2.37 11.10 12.43
CA ILE A 406 -1.93 11.07 13.82
C ILE A 406 -3.03 10.35 14.61
N PRO A 407 -2.71 9.24 15.30
CA PRO A 407 -3.67 8.58 16.17
C PRO A 407 -3.95 9.46 17.39
N ILE A 408 -5.21 9.47 17.83
CA ILE A 408 -5.67 10.13 19.04
C ILE A 408 -6.49 9.11 19.82
N ASP A 409 -5.95 8.69 20.95
CA ASP A 409 -6.65 7.83 21.87
C ASP A 409 -7.48 8.70 22.81
N LEU A 410 -8.79 8.49 22.79
CA LEU A 410 -9.74 9.17 23.67
C LEU A 410 -10.30 8.16 24.66
N ASP A 411 -10.11 8.42 25.95
CA ASP A 411 -10.78 7.68 27.02
C ASP A 411 -12.22 8.18 27.13
N LEU A 412 -13.08 7.68 26.23
CA LEU A 412 -14.51 7.97 26.25
C LEU A 412 -15.21 7.00 27.20
N PRO A 413 -16.17 7.48 28.03
CA PRO A 413 -17.07 6.57 28.72
C PRO A 413 -17.75 5.68 27.68
N GLN A 414 -17.72 4.35 27.86
CA GLN A 414 -18.36 3.37 26.98
C GLN A 414 -19.86 3.70 26.82
N LEU A 415 -20.19 4.52 25.82
CA LEU A 415 -21.55 4.82 25.43
C LEU A 415 -21.80 4.10 24.11
N LEU A 416 -22.42 2.92 24.26
CA LEU A 416 -23.12 2.11 23.27
C LEU A 416 -23.13 2.73 21.87
N ASP A 417 -22.28 2.21 21.01
CA ASP A 417 -22.50 2.31 19.57
C ASP A 417 -23.82 1.55 19.27
N PRO A 418 -24.91 2.22 18.85
CA PRO A 418 -26.18 1.55 18.61
C PRO A 418 -26.10 0.52 17.47
N ASP A 419 -25.04 0.58 16.66
CA ASP A 419 -24.81 -0.33 15.53
C ASP A 419 -23.81 -1.47 15.85
N ASN A 420 -23.24 -1.52 17.07
CA ASN A 420 -22.22 -2.50 17.43
C ASN A 420 -22.61 -3.31 18.69
N GLN A 421 -23.40 -4.37 18.50
CA GLN A 421 -23.82 -5.28 19.58
C GLN A 421 -22.75 -6.29 20.01
N SER A 422 -21.49 -6.11 19.63
CA SER A 422 -20.40 -6.94 20.14
C SER A 422 -19.06 -6.24 20.01
N LEU A 423 -18.61 -5.57 21.07
CA LEU A 423 -17.19 -5.26 21.23
C LEU A 423 -16.75 -5.75 22.61
N ASP A 424 -15.70 -6.56 22.61
CA ASP A 424 -15.00 -7.03 23.81
C ASP A 424 -14.48 -5.83 24.62
N ASP A 425 -14.32 -6.04 25.93
CA ASP A 425 -14.12 -5.04 26.99
C ASP A 425 -12.76 -4.28 26.97
N THR A 426 -12.12 -4.08 25.80
CA THR A 426 -10.79 -3.45 25.67
C THR A 426 -10.60 -2.45 24.51
N ASP A 427 -11.63 -2.15 23.71
CA ASP A 427 -11.45 -1.29 22.54
C ASP A 427 -11.40 0.20 22.91
N GLN A 428 -10.20 0.68 23.21
CA GLN A 428 -9.85 2.09 23.12
C GLN A 428 -10.15 2.54 21.68
N ILE A 429 -11.14 3.42 21.48
CA ILE A 429 -11.48 3.93 20.15
C ILE A 429 -10.37 4.89 19.73
N SER A 430 -9.39 4.38 18.97
CA SER A 430 -8.36 5.22 18.38
C SER A 430 -8.97 6.02 17.23
N HIS A 431 -8.99 7.34 17.37
CA HIS A 431 -9.38 8.26 16.31
C HIS A 431 -8.16 8.73 15.52
N MET A 432 -8.37 9.26 14.33
CA MET A 432 -7.30 9.76 13.47
C MET A 432 -7.53 11.24 13.14
N VAL A 433 -6.46 12.01 13.07
CA VAL A 433 -6.49 13.38 12.53
C VAL A 433 -5.51 13.54 11.38
N ARG A 434 -5.79 14.53 10.53
CA ARG A 434 -4.98 14.97 9.39
C ARG A 434 -4.77 16.46 9.43
N GLY A 435 -3.75 16.91 8.70
CA GLY A 435 -3.58 18.32 8.37
C GLY A 435 -4.83 18.88 7.68
N THR A 436 -5.21 20.12 8.02
CA THR A 436 -6.43 20.77 7.50
C THR A 436 -6.41 20.96 5.98
N TRP A 437 -5.22 20.99 5.36
CA TRP A 437 -5.05 21.09 3.91
C TRP A 437 -5.49 19.83 3.15
N MET A 438 -5.70 18.70 3.82
CA MET A 438 -6.21 17.47 3.22
C MET A 438 -7.75 17.37 3.21
N SER A 439 -8.48 18.33 3.81
CA SER A 439 -9.94 18.33 3.79
C SER A 439 -10.49 18.83 2.44
N LYS A 440 -11.47 18.10 1.89
CA LYS A 440 -12.15 18.49 0.64
C LYS A 440 -13.24 19.53 0.87
N SER A 441 -13.83 19.57 2.07
CA SER A 441 -14.90 20.52 2.41
C SER A 441 -14.40 21.93 2.73
N LYS A 442 -14.85 22.91 1.94
CA LYS A 442 -14.73 24.34 2.28
C LYS A 442 -15.68 24.78 3.41
N GLN A 443 -16.63 23.94 3.82
CA GLN A 443 -17.67 24.28 4.82
C GLN A 443 -17.19 24.06 6.26
N ASN A 444 -16.31 23.08 6.49
CA ASN A 444 -15.72 22.83 7.79
C ASN A 444 -14.49 23.71 7.99
N LYS A 445 -14.69 24.93 8.49
CA LYS A 445 -13.61 25.89 8.81
C LYS A 445 -12.58 25.36 9.82
N TYR A 446 -12.90 24.26 10.51
CA TYR A 446 -12.04 23.55 11.46
C TYR A 446 -12.06 22.07 11.07
N GLY A 447 -11.06 21.63 10.30
CA GLY A 447 -11.04 20.36 9.56
C GLY A 447 -10.86 19.10 10.43
N LEU A 448 -11.81 18.82 11.33
CA LEU A 448 -11.87 17.54 12.05
C LEU A 448 -12.75 16.54 11.29
N PRO A 449 -12.37 15.25 11.22
CA PRO A 449 -13.17 14.21 10.56
C PRO A 449 -14.54 14.04 11.23
N SER A 450 -15.58 13.75 10.44
CA SER A 450 -16.97 13.61 10.94
C SER A 450 -17.08 12.59 12.08
N ARG A 451 -16.31 11.50 12.01
CA ARG A 451 -16.28 10.44 13.04
C ARG A 451 -15.70 10.93 14.37
N LEU A 452 -14.55 11.62 14.34
CA LEU A 452 -13.98 12.24 15.53
C LEU A 452 -14.92 13.32 16.09
N LEU A 453 -15.52 14.13 15.22
CA LEU A 453 -16.47 15.15 15.64
C LEU A 453 -17.72 14.55 16.29
N ALA A 454 -18.23 13.42 15.77
CA ALA A 454 -19.34 12.69 16.36
C ALA A 454 -18.97 12.14 17.75
N ALA A 455 -17.80 11.52 17.88
CA ALA A 455 -17.31 10.99 19.15
C ALA A 455 -17.12 12.09 20.20
N LEU A 456 -16.49 13.22 19.81
CA LEU A 456 -16.36 14.39 20.69
C LEU A 456 -17.73 14.95 21.08
N ARG A 457 -18.69 15.04 20.15
CA ARG A 457 -20.06 15.45 20.50
C ARG A 457 -20.65 14.52 21.56
N THR A 458 -20.60 13.21 21.35
CA THR A 458 -21.10 12.23 22.32
C THR A 458 -20.41 12.37 23.68
N ALA A 459 -19.09 12.58 23.70
CA ALA A 459 -18.31 12.73 24.93
C ALA A 459 -18.70 13.96 25.77
N PHE A 460 -19.15 15.04 25.12
CA PHE A 460 -19.39 16.34 25.73
C PHE A 460 -20.87 16.75 25.77
N LEU A 461 -21.80 15.87 25.37
CA LEU A 461 -23.24 16.08 25.55
C LEU A 461 -23.65 15.68 26.97
N ASP A 462 -24.29 16.59 27.71
CA ASP A 462 -24.90 16.28 29.01
C ASP A 462 -26.09 15.31 28.84
N GLU A 463 -26.46 14.55 29.88
CA GLU A 463 -27.58 13.58 29.84
C GLU A 463 -28.90 14.18 29.31
N ASN A 464 -29.11 15.48 29.50
CA ASN A 464 -30.29 16.20 29.01
C ASN A 464 -30.28 16.43 27.49
N ASP A 465 -29.10 16.57 26.88
CA ASP A 465 -28.97 16.79 25.43
C ASP A 465 -29.06 15.48 24.64
N LEU A 466 -28.59 14.37 25.21
CA LEU A 466 -28.76 13.01 24.67
C LEU A 466 -30.25 12.64 24.52
N ARG A 467 -31.10 13.02 25.47
CA ARG A 467 -32.56 12.80 25.39
C ARG A 467 -33.23 13.66 24.31
N LEU A 468 -32.75 14.88 24.07
CA LEU A 468 -33.26 15.76 23.02
C LEU A 468 -32.87 15.27 21.62
N GLN A 469 -31.69 14.64 21.47
CA GLN A 469 -31.26 14.05 20.21
C GLN A 469 -32.11 12.85 19.78
N GLN A 470 -32.49 11.98 20.72
CA GLN A 470 -33.37 10.84 20.43
C GLN A 470 -34.78 11.28 19.97
N GLN A 471 -35.25 12.47 20.36
CA GLN A 471 -36.56 13.00 19.96
C GLN A 471 -36.53 13.78 18.63
N ASN A 472 -35.37 14.25 18.17
CA ASN A 472 -35.25 15.18 17.02
C ASN A 472 -34.59 14.60 15.76
N LEU A 473 -34.51 13.26 15.65
CA LEU A 473 -33.86 12.49 14.57
C LEU A 473 -34.40 12.68 13.14
N ARG A 474 -35.16 13.75 12.84
CA ARG A 474 -35.58 14.06 11.47
C ARG A 474 -35.22 15.44 10.93
N HIS A 475 -34.99 16.46 11.75
CA HIS A 475 -34.67 17.79 11.20
C HIS A 475 -34.04 18.67 12.28
N SER A 476 -32.72 18.80 12.31
CA SER A 476 -32.04 20.10 12.55
C SER A 476 -30.53 19.95 12.75
N ILE A 477 -29.79 20.76 11.99
CA ILE A 477 -28.45 21.23 12.32
C ILE A 477 -28.59 22.06 13.61
N VAL A 478 -28.45 21.42 14.77
CA VAL A 478 -28.47 22.15 16.04
C VAL A 478 -27.08 22.74 16.26
N ARG A 479 -26.98 24.04 15.95
CA ARG A 479 -25.88 24.92 16.38
C ARG A 479 -25.99 25.14 17.89
N PHE A 480 -25.44 24.27 18.72
CA PHE A 480 -25.16 24.63 20.11
C PHE A 480 -23.76 24.12 20.53
N LEU A 481 -22.93 25.11 20.91
CA LEU A 481 -21.58 25.08 21.50
C LEU A 481 -20.61 23.94 21.12
N PRO A 482 -19.63 24.24 20.25
CA PRO A 482 -18.26 23.76 20.51
C PRO A 482 -17.14 24.70 20.03
N SER A 483 -17.37 26.02 19.94
CA SER A 483 -16.38 26.93 19.34
C SER A 483 -15.08 27.07 20.14
N PHE A 484 -15.12 26.94 21.47
CA PHE A 484 -13.94 27.15 22.34
C PHE A 484 -13.12 25.86 22.52
N LEU A 485 -13.77 24.69 22.59
CA LEU A 485 -13.07 23.39 22.63
C LEU A 485 -12.52 22.98 21.27
N LEU A 486 -13.22 23.24 20.14
CA LEU A 486 -12.59 23.11 18.83
C LEU A 486 -11.43 24.08 18.67
N PHE A 487 -11.49 25.28 19.27
CA PHE A 487 -10.39 26.24 19.25
C PHE A 487 -9.19 25.78 20.10
N LEU A 488 -9.41 25.15 21.26
CA LEU A 488 -8.35 24.58 22.08
C LEU A 488 -7.75 23.31 21.46
N LEU A 489 -8.56 22.43 20.88
CA LEU A 489 -8.08 21.28 20.11
C LEU A 489 -7.36 21.74 18.84
N TYR A 490 -7.85 22.80 18.18
CA TYR A 490 -7.18 23.45 17.06
C TYR A 490 -5.84 24.06 17.48
N ILE A 491 -5.73 24.71 18.64
CA ILE A 491 -4.45 25.21 19.16
C ILE A 491 -3.52 24.05 19.51
N ALA A 492 -4.02 23.02 20.18
CA ALA A 492 -3.23 21.86 20.56
C ALA A 492 -2.72 21.10 19.33
N LEU A 493 -3.56 20.89 18.32
CA LEU A 493 -3.16 20.25 17.06
C LEU A 493 -2.23 21.15 16.24
N ASN A 494 -2.48 22.46 16.13
CA ASN A 494 -1.57 23.35 15.39
C ASN A 494 -0.22 23.56 16.11
N MET A 495 -0.11 23.35 17.42
CA MET A 495 1.19 23.31 18.09
C MET A 495 1.98 22.02 17.83
N VAL A 496 1.32 20.95 17.37
CA VAL A 496 1.97 19.69 16.96
C VAL A 496 2.41 19.73 15.47
N PHE A 497 1.87 20.66 14.68
CA PHE A 497 2.11 20.77 13.23
C PHE A 497 3.07 21.93 12.82
N VAL A 498 3.76 22.58 13.76
CA VAL A 498 4.77 23.63 13.46
C VAL A 498 6.19 23.12 13.64
#